data_AF-A0A7S0BKT5-F1
#
_entry.id   AF-A0A7S0BKT5-F1
#
_cell.length_a   1.000
_cell.length_b   1.000
_cell.length_c   1.000
_cell.angle_alpha   90.00
_cell.angle_beta   90.00
_cell.angle_gamma   90.00
#
_symmetry.space_group_name_H-M   'P 1'
#
loop_
_entity.id
_entity.type
_entity.pdbx_description
1 polymer ?
#
loop_
_entity_poly.entity_id
_entity_poly.type
_entity_poly.pdbx_seq_one_letter_code
_entity_poly.pdbx_strand_id
1 'polypeptide(L)'
;FPFSPKVLEEFVKVRLDKYAARKAAALVKLQEDLANLDTKTRFSKLVNSDKLRLFNRPVEEIAEELNRLNFEARGGNLLGYAYLLNTSFSQLTAEALSVLSKKRNKVADDVKRLEEASPSDLYREDLRQLLKAIQEESRPGKSMALVDRAHQSEIRQVHEEEYLSRIEQLIHRLKHRSAPNSKLDDCDSSGEQATKLAMGGSL
;
A
#
# COMPACT_ATOMS: atom_id res chain seq x y z
N PHE A 1 -20.01 -31.88 13.85
CA PHE A 1 -20.24 -32.43 12.50
C PHE A 1 -19.06 -33.31 12.12
N PRO A 2 -19.22 -34.64 11.98
CA PRO A 2 -18.21 -35.48 11.36
C PRO A 2 -18.23 -35.25 9.84
N PHE A 3 -17.17 -34.67 9.28
CA PHE A 3 -17.01 -34.64 7.82
C PHE A 3 -16.77 -36.08 7.33
N SER A 4 -17.65 -36.56 6.45
CA SER A 4 -17.49 -37.87 5.82
C SER A 4 -16.24 -37.87 4.92
N PRO A 5 -15.32 -38.85 5.03
CA PRO A 5 -14.12 -38.92 4.19
C PRO A 5 -14.43 -38.85 2.68
N LYS A 6 -15.53 -39.47 2.25
CA LYS A 6 -15.99 -39.44 0.85
C LYS A 6 -16.26 -38.02 0.34
N VAL A 7 -16.85 -37.16 1.18
CA VAL A 7 -17.13 -35.75 0.84
C VAL A 7 -15.83 -34.97 0.68
N LEU A 8 -14.82 -35.27 1.50
CA LEU A 8 -13.51 -34.64 1.39
C LEU A 8 -12.76 -35.08 0.11
N GLU A 9 -12.79 -36.37 -0.22
CA GLU A 9 -12.20 -36.90 -1.46
C GLU A 9 -12.83 -36.27 -2.72
N GLU A 10 -14.16 -36.15 -2.76
CA GLU A 10 -14.89 -35.54 -3.86
C GLU A 10 -14.59 -34.03 -3.96
N PHE A 11 -14.60 -33.32 -2.83
CA PHE A 11 -14.25 -31.90 -2.77
C PHE A 11 -12.84 -31.62 -3.27
N VAL A 12 -11.84 -32.43 -2.86
CA VAL A 12 -10.44 -32.24 -3.28
C VAL A 12 -10.27 -32.43 -4.79
N LYS A 13 -10.96 -33.40 -5.41
CA LYS A 13 -10.93 -33.60 -6.87
C LYS A 13 -11.42 -32.35 -7.61
N VAL A 14 -12.64 -31.88 -7.29
CA VAL A 14 -13.22 -30.67 -7.88
C VAL A 14 -12.33 -29.44 -7.61
N ARG A 15 -11.70 -29.36 -6.44
CA ARG A 15 -10.78 -28.25 -6.12
C ARG A 15 -9.54 -28.27 -7.00
N LEU A 16 -8.90 -29.43 -7.22
CA LEU A 16 -7.71 -29.54 -8.07
C LEU A 16 -8.01 -29.14 -9.53
N ASP A 17 -9.15 -29.55 -10.08
CA ASP A 17 -9.58 -29.14 -11.43
C ASP A 17 -9.74 -27.62 -11.55
N LYS A 18 -10.31 -26.98 -10.53
CA LYS A 18 -10.42 -25.51 -10.47
C LYS A 18 -9.05 -24.83 -10.35
N TYR A 19 -8.07 -25.45 -9.69
CA TYR A 19 -6.70 -24.93 -9.62
C TYR A 19 -5.95 -25.09 -10.95
N ALA A 20 -6.18 -26.19 -11.68
CA ALA A 20 -5.67 -26.36 -13.04
C ALA A 20 -6.24 -25.30 -14.00
N ALA A 21 -7.55 -25.09 -13.98
CA ALA A 21 -8.20 -24.02 -14.75
C ALA A 21 -7.69 -22.61 -14.35
N ARG A 22 -7.51 -22.35 -13.06
CA ARG A 22 -6.93 -21.09 -12.54
C ARG A 22 -5.50 -20.88 -13.06
N LYS A 23 -4.65 -21.92 -13.01
CA LYS A 23 -3.29 -21.88 -13.55
C LYS A 23 -3.29 -21.57 -15.05
N ALA A 24 -4.11 -22.26 -15.83
CA ALA A 24 -4.19 -22.05 -17.28
C ALA A 24 -4.60 -20.61 -17.64
N ALA A 25 -5.66 -20.08 -17.02
CA ALA A 25 -6.10 -18.70 -17.25
C ALA A 25 -5.06 -17.65 -16.82
N ALA A 26 -4.36 -17.89 -15.70
CA ALA A 26 -3.28 -17.02 -15.24
C ALA A 26 -2.06 -17.07 -16.16
N LEU A 27 -1.70 -18.23 -16.71
CA LEU A 27 -0.61 -18.36 -17.68
C LEU A 27 -0.89 -17.60 -18.97
N VAL A 28 -2.08 -17.76 -19.58
CA VAL A 28 -2.46 -17.02 -20.79
C VAL A 28 -2.28 -15.52 -20.58
N LYS A 29 -2.84 -14.98 -19.48
CA LYS A 29 -2.71 -13.55 -19.18
C LYS A 29 -1.26 -13.10 -18.97
N LEU A 30 -0.46 -13.88 -18.21
CA LEU A 30 0.94 -13.53 -17.95
C LEU A 30 1.80 -13.62 -19.22
N GLN A 31 1.51 -14.56 -20.13
CA GLN A 31 2.18 -14.69 -21.43
C GLN A 31 1.79 -13.54 -22.37
N GLU A 32 0.52 -13.13 -22.40
CA GLU A 32 0.07 -11.90 -23.11
C GLU A 32 0.75 -10.64 -22.55
N ASP A 33 0.78 -10.48 -21.22
CA ASP A 33 1.46 -9.37 -20.54
C ASP A 33 2.97 -9.38 -20.86
N LEU A 34 3.61 -10.56 -20.87
CA LEU A 34 5.02 -10.72 -21.23
C LEU A 34 5.30 -10.32 -22.68
N ALA A 35 4.52 -10.81 -23.65
CA ALA A 35 4.67 -10.47 -25.07
C ALA A 35 4.48 -8.96 -25.31
N ASN A 36 3.51 -8.35 -24.62
CA ASN A 36 3.31 -6.89 -24.65
C ASN A 36 4.48 -6.11 -24.04
N LEU A 37 5.05 -6.60 -22.93
CA LEU A 37 6.21 -5.98 -22.28
C LEU A 37 7.50 -6.15 -23.08
N ASP A 38 7.74 -7.31 -23.71
CA ASP A 38 8.90 -7.55 -24.57
C ASP A 38 8.82 -6.68 -25.83
N THR A 39 7.65 -6.63 -26.49
CA THR A 39 7.43 -5.77 -27.67
C THR A 39 7.70 -4.29 -27.34
N LYS A 40 7.17 -3.78 -26.22
CA LYS A 40 7.45 -2.42 -25.76
C LYS A 40 8.91 -2.21 -25.38
N THR A 41 9.53 -3.16 -24.67
CA THR A 41 10.95 -3.09 -24.29
C THR A 41 11.85 -3.04 -25.53
N ARG A 42 11.51 -3.82 -26.56
CA ARG A 42 12.21 -3.85 -27.85
C ARG A 42 12.05 -2.54 -28.62
N PHE A 43 10.83 -2.01 -28.69
CA PHE A 43 10.54 -0.72 -29.32
C PHE A 43 11.33 0.41 -28.63
N SER A 44 11.21 0.58 -27.31
CA SER A 44 11.94 1.61 -26.56
C SER A 44 13.46 1.48 -26.70
N LYS A 45 14.01 0.25 -26.78
CA LYS A 45 15.44 0.02 -27.04
C LYS A 45 15.88 0.53 -28.41
N LEU A 46 15.09 0.32 -29.46
CA LEU A 46 15.42 0.78 -30.81
C LEU A 46 15.36 2.30 -30.92
N VAL A 47 14.36 2.93 -30.30
CA VAL A 47 14.25 4.40 -30.29
C VAL A 47 15.38 5.03 -29.45
N ASN A 48 15.65 4.52 -28.25
CA ASN A 48 16.72 5.03 -27.37
C ASN A 48 18.15 4.66 -27.84
N SER A 49 18.31 3.96 -28.95
CA SER A 49 19.61 3.71 -29.60
C SER A 49 19.71 4.33 -30.99
N ASP A 50 18.80 5.26 -31.34
CA ASP A 50 18.66 5.93 -32.63
C ASP A 50 18.49 5.00 -33.85
N LYS A 51 18.29 3.70 -33.61
CA LYS A 51 18.05 2.68 -34.64
C LYS A 51 16.65 2.76 -35.25
N LEU A 52 15.70 3.37 -34.54
CA LEU A 52 14.35 3.67 -35.02
C LEU A 52 14.03 5.13 -34.72
N ARG A 53 14.10 5.99 -35.73
CA ARG A 53 13.80 7.42 -35.60
C ARG A 53 12.33 7.68 -35.91
N LEU A 54 11.62 8.28 -34.95
CA LEU A 54 10.19 8.62 -35.07
C LEU A 54 9.93 10.08 -35.46
N PHE A 55 10.88 10.98 -35.19
CA PHE A 55 10.70 12.42 -35.38
C PHE A 55 10.81 12.81 -36.87
N ASN A 56 9.92 13.71 -37.31
CA ASN A 56 9.86 14.27 -38.66
C ASN A 56 9.81 13.20 -39.77
N ARG A 57 8.94 12.21 -39.62
CA ARG A 57 8.66 11.14 -40.60
C ARG A 57 7.17 10.84 -40.70
N PRO A 58 6.67 10.42 -41.88
CA PRO A 58 5.29 9.99 -42.03
C PRO A 58 5.05 8.67 -41.29
N VAL A 59 3.80 8.46 -40.83
CA VAL A 59 3.42 7.32 -39.99
C VAL A 59 3.50 6.01 -40.79
N GLU A 60 3.24 6.09 -42.08
CA GLU A 60 3.26 5.00 -43.06
C GLU A 60 4.67 4.39 -43.18
N GLU A 61 5.71 5.22 -43.33
CA GLU A 61 7.10 4.74 -43.35
C GLU A 61 7.51 4.08 -42.03
N ILE A 62 7.08 4.65 -40.89
CA ILE A 62 7.38 4.10 -39.57
C ILE A 62 6.70 2.73 -39.42
N ALA A 63 5.45 2.60 -39.88
CA ALA A 63 4.71 1.33 -39.86
C ALA A 63 5.34 0.28 -40.79
N GLU A 64 5.81 0.67 -41.98
CA GLU A 64 6.58 -0.23 -42.85
C GLU A 64 7.89 -0.68 -42.20
N GLU A 65 8.63 0.22 -41.56
CA GLU A 65 9.87 -0.11 -40.87
C GLU A 65 9.62 -1.03 -39.66
N LEU A 66 8.56 -0.79 -38.89
CA LEU A 66 8.11 -1.70 -37.83
C LEU A 66 7.76 -3.09 -38.38
N ASN A 67 7.11 -3.17 -39.53
CA ASN A 67 6.81 -4.44 -40.20
C ASN A 67 8.09 -5.16 -40.65
N ARG A 68 9.03 -4.46 -41.31
CA ARG A 68 10.37 -5.01 -41.67
C ARG A 68 11.17 -5.45 -40.45
N LEU A 69 10.98 -4.78 -39.32
CA LEU A 69 11.53 -5.13 -38.02
C LEU A 69 10.73 -6.24 -37.29
N ASN A 70 9.75 -6.89 -37.92
CA ASN A 70 8.94 -7.95 -37.31
C ASN A 70 8.25 -7.50 -36.01
N PHE A 71 7.60 -6.34 -36.02
CA PHE A 71 6.62 -5.97 -34.99
C PHE A 71 5.22 -6.37 -35.44
N GLU A 72 4.43 -6.94 -34.53
CA GLU A 72 3.06 -7.36 -34.80
C GLU A 72 2.10 -6.16 -34.82
N ALA A 73 1.36 -6.02 -35.93
CA ALA A 73 0.28 -5.05 -36.07
C ALA A 73 -1.03 -5.65 -35.54
N ARG A 74 -1.62 -5.03 -34.50
CA ARG A 74 -2.92 -5.47 -33.95
C ARG A 74 -4.03 -5.18 -34.95
N GLY A 75 -4.64 -6.23 -35.51
CA GLY A 75 -5.71 -6.08 -36.51
C GLY A 75 -5.22 -5.91 -37.96
N GLY A 76 -3.94 -6.15 -38.25
CA GLY A 76 -3.44 -6.35 -39.62
C GLY A 76 -3.39 -5.11 -40.53
N ASN A 77 -3.50 -3.90 -39.98
CA ASN A 77 -3.40 -2.64 -40.73
C ASN A 77 -2.36 -1.68 -40.11
N LEU A 78 -2.10 -0.55 -40.77
CA LEU A 78 -1.13 0.47 -40.30
C LEU A 78 -1.48 1.02 -38.91
N LEU A 79 -2.77 1.19 -38.61
CA LEU A 79 -3.27 1.60 -37.29
C LEU A 79 -3.00 0.55 -36.20
N GLY A 80 -2.72 -0.69 -36.58
CA GLY A 80 -2.35 -1.77 -35.68
C GLY A 80 -1.07 -1.53 -34.88
N TYR A 81 -0.25 -0.54 -35.26
CA TYR A 81 0.92 -0.09 -34.49
C TYR A 81 0.63 1.05 -33.48
N ALA A 82 -0.61 1.54 -33.40
CA ALA A 82 -0.98 2.66 -32.51
C ALA A 82 -0.65 2.40 -31.02
N TYR A 83 -0.63 1.13 -30.58
CA TYR A 83 -0.24 0.76 -29.21
C TYR A 83 1.25 0.98 -28.89
N LEU A 84 2.10 1.16 -29.91
CA LEU A 84 3.50 1.56 -29.81
C LEU A 84 3.66 3.06 -30.08
N LEU A 85 3.02 3.57 -31.12
CA LEU A 85 3.17 4.97 -31.54
C LEU A 85 2.54 5.98 -30.57
N ASN A 86 1.47 5.59 -29.86
CA ASN A 86 0.87 6.40 -28.78
C ASN A 86 1.62 6.26 -27.43
N THR A 87 2.82 5.68 -27.41
CA THR A 87 3.66 5.62 -26.20
C THR A 87 4.19 7.01 -25.88
N SER A 88 4.02 7.45 -24.62
CA SER A 88 4.54 8.74 -24.18
C SER A 88 6.07 8.80 -24.29
N PHE A 89 6.62 9.94 -24.74
CA PHE A 89 8.07 10.18 -24.76
C PHE A 89 8.75 9.91 -23.41
N SER A 90 8.07 10.17 -22.29
CA SER A 90 8.58 9.85 -20.94
C SER A 90 8.77 8.35 -20.68
N GLN A 91 8.23 7.47 -21.52
CA GLN A 91 8.39 6.01 -21.45
C GLN A 91 9.50 5.47 -22.38
N LEU A 92 10.15 6.36 -23.13
CA LEU A 92 11.23 6.03 -24.07
C LEU A 92 12.62 6.34 -23.50
N THR A 93 12.72 6.98 -22.31
CA THR A 93 14.00 7.29 -21.67
C THR A 93 14.72 6.05 -21.15
N ALA A 94 16.02 6.17 -20.87
CA ALA A 94 16.83 5.08 -20.32
C ALA A 94 16.33 4.58 -18.95
N GLU A 95 15.84 5.47 -18.10
CA GLU A 95 15.27 5.15 -16.78
C GLU A 95 13.97 4.37 -16.93
N ALA A 96 13.07 4.85 -17.80
CA ALA A 96 11.82 4.18 -18.11
C ALA A 96 12.05 2.79 -18.72
N LEU A 97 13.04 2.66 -19.61
CA LEU A 97 13.46 1.39 -20.20
C LEU A 97 14.03 0.42 -19.15
N SER A 98 14.79 0.92 -18.16
CA SER A 98 15.28 0.12 -17.03
C SER A 98 14.12 -0.41 -16.17
N VAL A 99 13.14 0.45 -15.83
CA VAL A 99 11.93 0.04 -15.11
C VAL A 99 11.09 -0.96 -15.91
N LEU A 100 10.93 -0.74 -17.21
CA LEU A 100 10.18 -1.62 -18.11
C LEU A 100 10.86 -2.99 -18.23
N SER A 101 12.19 -3.02 -18.38
CA SER A 101 12.98 -4.26 -18.42
C SER A 101 12.89 -5.05 -17.11
N LYS A 102 12.90 -4.37 -15.95
CA LYS A 102 12.67 -5.01 -14.64
C LYS A 102 11.27 -5.62 -14.52
N LYS A 103 10.22 -4.90 -14.97
CA LYS A 103 8.84 -5.42 -15.01
C LYS A 103 8.75 -6.65 -15.92
N ARG A 104 9.31 -6.57 -17.13
CA ARG A 104 9.36 -7.67 -18.10
C ARG A 104 10.05 -8.90 -17.49
N ASN A 105 11.24 -8.75 -16.90
CA ASN A 105 11.96 -9.85 -16.27
C ASN A 105 11.11 -10.51 -15.16
N LYS A 106 10.51 -9.69 -14.27
CA LYS A 106 9.65 -10.21 -13.21
C LYS A 106 8.48 -11.04 -13.76
N VAL A 107 7.80 -10.55 -14.82
CA VAL A 107 6.70 -11.30 -15.45
C VAL A 107 7.21 -12.60 -16.09
N ALA A 108 8.40 -12.61 -16.72
CA ALA A 108 9.01 -13.84 -17.23
C ALA A 108 9.34 -14.85 -16.12
N ASP A 109 9.87 -14.38 -14.98
CA ASP A 109 10.11 -15.21 -13.79
C ASP A 109 8.79 -15.73 -13.18
N ASP A 110 7.73 -14.91 -13.18
CA ASP A 110 6.38 -15.26 -12.74
C ASP A 110 5.73 -16.33 -13.66
N VAL A 111 5.89 -16.22 -14.99
CA VAL A 111 5.47 -17.24 -15.96
C VAL A 111 6.20 -18.55 -15.69
N LYS A 112 7.53 -18.54 -15.69
CA LYS A 112 8.34 -19.76 -15.48
C LYS A 112 7.97 -20.48 -14.18
N ARG A 113 7.88 -19.74 -13.07
CA ARG A 113 7.48 -20.31 -11.77
C ARG A 113 6.07 -20.93 -11.82
N LEU A 114 5.14 -20.30 -12.54
CA LEU A 114 3.77 -20.81 -12.67
C LEU A 114 3.70 -22.04 -13.59
N GLU A 115 4.50 -22.10 -14.64
CA GLU A 115 4.64 -23.27 -15.53
C GLU A 115 5.17 -24.48 -14.76
N GLU A 116 6.20 -24.30 -13.93
CA GLU A 116 6.82 -25.34 -13.10
C GLU A 116 5.91 -25.82 -11.94
N ALA A 117 5.08 -24.94 -11.35
CA ALA A 117 4.24 -25.29 -10.20
C ALA A 117 3.03 -26.19 -10.55
N SER A 118 2.81 -27.30 -9.84
CA SER A 118 1.62 -28.12 -10.05
C SER A 118 0.35 -27.49 -9.42
N PRO A 119 -0.87 -27.84 -9.88
CA PRO A 119 -2.11 -27.41 -9.23
C PRO A 119 -2.18 -27.76 -7.74
N SER A 120 -1.58 -28.89 -7.36
CA SER A 120 -1.46 -29.35 -5.97
C SER A 120 -0.53 -28.45 -5.14
N ASP A 121 0.58 -27.97 -5.72
CA ASP A 121 1.52 -27.09 -5.01
C ASP A 121 0.92 -25.71 -4.80
N LEU A 122 0.23 -25.17 -5.82
CA LEU A 122 -0.55 -23.93 -5.72
C LEU A 122 -1.61 -24.04 -4.62
N TYR A 123 -2.29 -25.19 -4.47
CA TYR A 123 -3.26 -25.38 -3.40
C TYR A 123 -2.62 -25.54 -2.02
N ARG A 124 -1.50 -26.26 -1.92
CA ARG A 124 -0.73 -26.36 -0.66
C ARG A 124 -0.23 -25.00 -0.19
N GLU A 125 0.17 -24.13 -1.12
CA GLU A 125 0.66 -22.79 -0.79
C GLU A 125 -0.48 -21.86 -0.32
N ASP A 126 -1.62 -21.84 -1.02
CA ASP A 126 -2.83 -21.13 -0.56
C ASP A 126 -3.28 -21.62 0.84
N LEU A 127 -3.18 -22.93 1.11
CA LEU A 127 -3.50 -23.51 2.43
C LEU A 127 -2.51 -23.08 3.53
N ARG A 128 -1.21 -22.96 3.23
CA ARG A 128 -0.21 -22.43 4.18
C ARG A 128 -0.49 -20.96 4.51
N GLN A 129 -0.82 -20.15 3.50
CA GLN A 129 -1.15 -18.74 3.68
C GLN A 129 -2.42 -18.57 4.52
N LEU A 130 -3.46 -19.37 4.24
CA LEU A 130 -4.68 -19.41 5.05
C LEU A 130 -4.41 -19.82 6.50
N LEU A 131 -3.64 -20.89 6.72
CA LEU A 131 -3.28 -21.37 8.05
C LEU A 131 -2.46 -20.32 8.83
N LYS A 132 -1.53 -19.63 8.16
CA LYS A 132 -0.77 -18.52 8.74
C LYS A 132 -1.68 -17.35 9.15
N ALA A 133 -2.62 -16.97 8.29
CA ALA A 133 -3.58 -15.89 8.59
C ALA A 133 -4.45 -16.24 9.81
N ILE A 134 -5.00 -17.46 9.86
CA ILE A 134 -5.80 -17.95 11.00
C ILE A 134 -4.96 -17.96 12.29
N GLN A 135 -3.69 -18.39 12.23
CA GLN A 135 -2.78 -18.32 13.38
C GLN A 135 -2.48 -16.88 13.82
N GLU A 136 -2.31 -15.96 12.87
CA GLU A 136 -2.09 -14.54 13.15
C GLU A 136 -3.31 -13.84 13.75
N GLU A 137 -4.53 -14.29 13.46
CA GLU A 137 -5.77 -13.83 14.09
C GLU A 137 -6.00 -14.47 15.46
N SER A 138 -5.70 -15.76 15.60
CA SER A 138 -5.87 -16.54 16.84
C SER A 138 -4.84 -16.20 17.93
N ARG A 139 -3.89 -15.30 17.67
CA ARG A 139 -2.90 -14.86 18.66
C ARG A 139 -3.58 -14.09 19.80
N PRO A 140 -3.52 -14.58 21.06
CA PRO A 140 -4.08 -13.85 22.20
C PRO A 140 -3.36 -12.51 22.34
N GLY A 141 -4.12 -11.42 22.19
CA GLY A 141 -3.61 -10.05 22.14
C GLY A 141 -4.14 -9.23 20.96
N LYS A 142 -4.50 -9.85 19.82
CA LYS A 142 -5.02 -9.11 18.65
C LYS A 142 -6.46 -8.65 18.83
N SER A 143 -7.30 -9.40 19.56
CA SER A 143 -8.62 -8.93 20.00
C SER A 143 -8.52 -7.95 21.18
N MET A 144 -7.59 -8.16 22.12
CA MET A 144 -7.39 -7.27 23.27
C MET A 144 -6.93 -5.87 22.83
N ALA A 145 -6.01 -5.79 21.87
CA ALA A 145 -5.53 -4.52 21.30
C ALA A 145 -6.60 -3.69 20.55
N LEU A 146 -7.77 -4.26 20.23
CA LEU A 146 -8.92 -3.50 19.73
C LEU A 146 -9.73 -2.89 20.90
N VAL A 147 -9.91 -3.65 21.99
CA VAL A 147 -10.61 -3.20 23.20
C VAL A 147 -9.80 -2.13 23.93
N ASP A 148 -8.49 -2.36 24.15
CA ASP A 148 -7.59 -1.42 24.82
C ASP A 148 -7.52 -0.07 24.10
N ARG A 149 -7.61 -0.07 22.76
CA ARG A 149 -7.54 1.14 21.93
C ARG A 149 -8.84 1.94 21.95
N ALA A 150 -9.99 1.28 22.06
CA ALA A 150 -11.29 1.93 22.28
C ALA A 150 -11.36 2.56 23.68
N HIS A 151 -10.98 1.79 24.71
CA HIS A 151 -10.95 2.29 26.09
C HIS A 151 -9.97 3.45 26.28
N GLN A 152 -8.80 3.43 25.63
CA GLN A 152 -7.87 4.58 25.69
C GLN A 152 -8.40 5.84 24.98
N SER A 153 -9.26 5.72 23.96
CA SER A 153 -9.94 6.90 23.39
C SER A 153 -11.07 7.40 24.28
N GLU A 154 -11.88 6.51 24.86
CA GLU A 154 -12.99 6.86 25.77
C GLU A 154 -12.47 7.53 27.05
N ILE A 155 -11.45 6.95 27.69
CA ILE A 155 -10.81 7.51 28.89
C ILE A 155 -10.17 8.87 28.61
N ARG A 156 -9.61 9.10 27.42
CA ARG A 156 -9.08 10.42 27.03
C ARG A 156 -10.19 11.46 26.87
N GLN A 157 -11.28 11.12 26.19
CA GLN A 157 -12.38 12.06 25.94
C GLN A 157 -13.08 12.48 27.24
N VAL A 158 -13.37 11.52 28.14
CA VAL A 158 -13.99 11.81 29.43
C VAL A 158 -13.10 12.72 30.29
N HIS A 159 -11.78 12.46 30.34
CA HIS A 159 -10.86 13.33 31.08
C HIS A 159 -10.71 14.74 30.48
N GLU A 160 -10.82 14.87 29.16
CA GLU A 160 -10.74 16.16 28.46
C GLU A 160 -12.00 17.01 28.72
N GLU A 161 -13.20 16.42 28.68
CA GLU A 161 -14.45 17.10 29.03
C GLU A 161 -14.52 17.51 30.51
N GLU A 162 -14.09 16.65 31.44
CA GLU A 162 -14.00 17.01 32.86
C GLU A 162 -13.02 18.16 33.10
N TYR A 163 -11.87 18.15 32.42
CA TYR A 163 -10.86 19.20 32.53
C TYR A 163 -11.35 20.54 31.98
N LEU A 164 -12.01 20.53 30.81
CA LEU A 164 -12.62 21.71 30.20
C LEU A 164 -13.76 22.27 31.08
N SER A 165 -14.68 21.44 31.56
CA SER A 165 -15.74 21.85 32.48
C SER A 165 -15.19 22.49 33.76
N ARG A 166 -14.11 21.94 34.31
CA ARG A 166 -13.44 22.48 35.50
C ARG A 166 -12.73 23.82 35.22
N ILE A 167 -12.19 24.01 34.02
CA ILE A 167 -11.65 25.29 33.55
C ILE A 167 -12.77 26.32 33.39
N GLU A 168 -13.89 25.97 32.75
CA GLU A 168 -15.03 26.88 32.56
C GLU A 168 -15.62 27.34 33.91
N GLN A 169 -15.78 26.44 34.88
CA GLN A 169 -16.19 26.78 36.24
C GLN A 169 -15.19 27.68 36.97
N LEU A 170 -13.89 27.61 36.63
CA LEU A 170 -12.87 28.54 37.14
C LEU A 170 -12.99 29.91 36.46
N ILE A 171 -13.11 29.94 35.13
CA ILE A 171 -13.27 31.16 34.34
C ILE A 171 -14.54 31.91 34.77
N HIS A 172 -15.65 31.22 34.99
CA HIS A 172 -16.90 31.80 35.50
C HIS A 172 -16.69 32.43 36.88
N ARG A 173 -16.07 31.71 37.83
CA ARG A 173 -15.75 32.25 39.17
C ARG A 173 -14.82 33.46 39.12
N LEU A 174 -13.84 33.48 38.21
CA LEU A 174 -12.91 34.60 38.07
C LEU A 174 -13.57 35.83 37.39
N LYS A 175 -14.44 35.61 36.39
CA LYS A 175 -15.20 36.69 35.74
C LYS A 175 -16.14 37.43 36.71
N HIS A 176 -16.69 36.73 37.70
CA HIS A 176 -17.50 37.34 38.78
C HIS A 176 -16.69 37.88 39.96
N ARG A 177 -15.35 37.85 39.92
CA ARG A 177 -14.47 38.29 41.02
C ARG A 177 -13.70 39.59 40.74
N SER A 178 -14.15 40.35 39.74
CA SER A 178 -13.61 41.67 39.37
C SER A 178 -14.76 42.63 39.15
N ALA A 179 -14.93 43.75 39.87
CA ALA A 179 -14.42 44.30 41.14
C ALA A 179 -15.43 45.44 41.54
N PRO A 180 -15.46 46.09 42.74
CA PRO A 180 -14.25 46.58 43.44
C PRO A 180 -14.30 46.82 44.98
N ASN A 181 -13.10 47.04 45.53
CA ASN A 181 -12.71 48.02 46.57
C ASN A 181 -13.02 47.88 48.08
N SER A 182 -12.03 48.42 48.82
CA SER A 182 -12.08 49.18 50.09
C SER A 182 -11.90 48.48 51.45
N LYS A 183 -11.17 49.20 52.32
CA LYS A 183 -10.83 48.94 53.75
C LYS A 183 -9.77 47.84 53.97
N LEU A 184 -8.57 48.09 54.52
CA LEU A 184 -8.10 49.13 55.46
C LEU A 184 -8.96 49.19 56.73
N ASP A 185 -8.56 48.43 57.75
CA ASP A 185 -8.41 48.89 59.14
C ASP A 185 -7.62 47.83 59.95
N ASP A 186 -6.93 48.27 60.99
CA ASP A 186 -5.93 47.51 61.76
C ASP A 186 -6.53 46.55 62.80
N CYS A 187 -5.78 45.49 63.16
CA CYS A 187 -5.45 45.24 64.57
C CYS A 187 -4.37 44.16 64.79
N ASP A 188 -3.64 44.35 65.88
CA ASP A 188 -2.29 43.86 66.18
C ASP A 188 -2.21 42.45 66.82
N SER A 189 -0.96 41.98 67.00
CA SER A 189 -0.53 40.87 67.89
C SER A 189 -0.86 39.41 67.51
N SER A 190 0.04 38.41 67.64
CA SER A 190 1.41 38.37 68.19
C SER A 190 2.21 37.20 67.58
N GLY A 191 3.55 37.21 67.67
CA GLY A 191 4.37 35.97 67.56
C GLY A 191 5.30 35.84 66.34
N GLU A 192 6.45 36.50 66.42
CA GLU A 192 7.82 35.97 66.21
C GLU A 192 8.13 35.03 65.02
N GLN A 193 8.95 35.46 64.05
CA GLN A 193 10.43 35.25 63.96
C GLN A 193 10.82 33.76 63.72
N ALA A 194 11.73 33.39 62.81
CA ALA A 194 12.80 34.09 62.09
C ALA A 194 13.02 33.46 60.69
N THR A 195 12.92 34.22 59.59
CA THR A 195 14.02 34.79 58.77
C THR A 195 15.16 33.87 58.27
N LYS A 196 15.35 33.85 56.94
CA LYS A 196 16.65 33.78 56.19
C LYS A 196 17.50 32.51 56.40
N LEU A 197 18.45 32.08 55.56
CA LEU A 197 18.97 32.41 54.22
C LEU A 197 19.38 31.03 53.59
N ALA A 198 19.70 30.83 52.30
CA ALA A 198 20.02 31.76 51.22
C ALA A 198 19.65 31.23 49.82
N MET A 199 19.79 32.13 48.84
CA MET A 199 19.88 31.92 47.40
C MET A 199 21.34 31.80 46.95
N GLY A 200 21.59 31.09 45.85
CA GLY A 200 22.79 31.22 45.00
C GLY A 200 24.03 30.41 45.44
N GLY A 201 24.82 29.86 44.51
CA GLY A 201 24.69 29.85 43.06
C GLY A 201 25.91 29.19 42.39
N SER A 202 25.75 28.86 41.10
CA SER A 202 26.75 28.45 40.09
C SER A 202 28.17 28.03 40.52
N LEU A 203 28.54 26.80 40.17
CA LEU A 203 29.41 26.51 39.00
C LEU A 203 29.22 25.06 38.52
#